data_AF-A0A7J5JR73-F1
#
_entry.id   AF-A0A7J5JR73-F1
#
_cell.length_a   1.000
_cell.length_b   1.000
_cell.length_c   1.000
_cell.angle_alpha   90.00
_cell.angle_beta   90.00
_cell.angle_gamma   90.00
#
_symmetry.space_group_name_H-M   'P 1'
#
loop_
_entity.id
_entity.type
_entity.pdbx_description
1 polymer ?
#
loop_
_entity_poly.entity_id
_entity_poly.type
_entity_poly.pdbx_seq_one_letter_code
_entity_poly.pdbx_strand_id
1 'polypeptide(L)' 'MKKEYILLDGGRIAASSAEEFVRLLREGSWFDSDCTDGEYMQRFAARYNESHGVTVSTGTPEQFMADLIKDGYLKEQ' A
#
# COMPACT_ATOMS: atom_id res chain seq x y z
N MET A 1 13.89 -10.92 7.89
CA MET A 1 13.74 -11.61 6.59
C MET A 1 12.80 -10.77 5.74
N LYS A 2 13.11 -10.52 4.48
CA LYS A 2 12.20 -9.79 3.57
C LYS A 2 11.11 -10.73 3.07
N LYS A 3 9.91 -10.20 2.95
CA LYS A 3 8.77 -10.82 2.27
C LYS A 3 8.59 -10.15 0.91
N GLU A 4 8.18 -10.92 -0.09
CA GLU A 4 7.86 -10.40 -1.41
C GLU A 4 6.35 -10.24 -1.55
N TYR A 5 5.95 -9.09 -2.09
CA TYR A 5 4.56 -8.75 -2.34
C TYR A 5 4.35 -8.44 -3.81
N ILE A 6 3.25 -8.93 -4.37
CA ILE A 6 2.81 -8.65 -5.73
C ILE A 6 1.57 -7.75 -5.67
N LEU A 7 1.66 -6.61 -6.35
CA LEU A 7 0.58 -5.65 -6.53
C LEU A 7 -0.40 -6.12 -7.62
N LEU A 8 -1.61 -5.57 -7.63
CA LEU A 8 -2.66 -5.91 -8.60
C LEU A 8 -2.21 -5.72 -10.06
N ASP A 9 -1.37 -4.72 -10.32
CA ASP A 9 -0.82 -4.42 -11.64
C ASP A 9 0.41 -5.29 -12.02
N GLY A 10 0.81 -6.20 -11.14
CA GLY A 10 1.98 -7.07 -11.31
C GLY A 10 3.29 -6.49 -10.78
N GLY A 11 3.29 -5.26 -10.26
CA GLY A 11 4.43 -4.66 -9.56
C GLY A 11 4.87 -5.49 -8.36
N ARG A 12 6.15 -5.42 -7.99
CA ARG A 12 6.72 -6.22 -6.90
C ARG A 12 7.44 -5.35 -5.88
N ILE A 13 7.21 -5.62 -4.60
CA ILE A 13 7.87 -4.94 -3.48
C ILE A 13 8.41 -6.00 -2.51
N ALA A 14 9.70 -5.89 -2.19
CA ALA A 14 10.35 -6.72 -1.18
C ALA A 14 10.62 -5.89 0.09
N ALA A 15 9.87 -6.16 1.15
CA ALA A 15 9.90 -5.38 2.39
C ALA A 15 10.07 -6.28 3.63
N SER A 16 10.70 -5.74 4.67
CA SER A 16 10.95 -6.42 5.94
C SER A 16 9.93 -6.04 7.02
N SER A 17 9.18 -4.96 6.82
CA SER A 17 8.10 -4.48 7.70
C SER A 17 7.02 -3.77 6.89
N ALA A 18 5.89 -3.48 7.54
CA ALA A 18 4.80 -2.76 6.90
C ALA A 18 5.15 -1.29 6.60
N GLU A 19 5.92 -0.66 7.49
CA GLU A 19 6.49 0.68 7.25
C GLU A 19 7.41 0.69 6.03
N GLU A 20 8.33 -0.28 5.92
CA GLU A 20 9.20 -0.38 4.74
C GLU A 20 8.39 -0.59 3.47
N PHE A 21 7.32 -1.40 3.53
CA PHE A 21 6.42 -1.63 2.40
C PHE A 21 5.72 -0.33 1.96
N VAL A 22 5.07 0.39 2.88
CA VAL A 22 4.36 1.63 2.57
C VAL A 22 5.32 2.67 2.00
N ARG A 23 6.52 2.80 2.58
CA ARG A 23 7.54 3.71 2.08
C ARG A 23 7.96 3.38 0.65
N LEU A 24 8.23 2.12 0.34
CA LEU A 24 8.61 1.68 -1.02
C LEU A 24 7.46 1.85 -2.02
N LEU A 25 6.23 1.57 -1.60
CA LEU A 25 5.03 1.78 -2.41
C LEU A 25 4.84 3.27 -2.73
N ARG A 26 5.05 4.15 -1.74
CA ARG A 26 5.02 5.61 -1.91
C ARG A 26 6.12 6.09 -2.85
N GLU A 27 7.37 5.68 -2.62
CA GLU A 27 8.53 6.07 -3.43
C GLU A 27 8.39 5.63 -4.90
N GLY A 28 7.68 4.52 -5.14
CA GLY A 28 7.35 4.04 -6.50
C GLY A 28 6.11 4.70 -7.13
N SER A 29 5.35 5.52 -6.38
CA SER A 29 4.14 6.16 -6.88
C SER A 29 4.46 7.37 -7.75
N TRP A 30 3.78 7.48 -8.90
CA TRP A 30 3.92 8.64 -9.79
C TRP A 30 3.28 9.92 -9.22
N PHE A 31 2.29 9.81 -8.33
CA PHE A 31 1.49 10.95 -7.87
C PHE A 31 1.97 11.57 -6.56
N ASP A 32 2.51 10.75 -5.65
CA ASP A 32 2.67 11.12 -4.23
C ASP A 32 4.05 10.75 -3.67
N SER A 33 5.08 10.64 -4.52
CA SER A 33 6.44 10.26 -4.10
C SER A 33 7.05 11.20 -3.05
N ASP A 34 6.60 12.45 -3.00
CA ASP A 34 7.23 13.52 -2.20
C ASP A 34 6.50 13.79 -0.87
N CYS A 35 5.39 13.09 -0.58
CA CYS A 35 4.66 13.23 0.69
C CYS A 35 5.20 12.30 1.78
N THR A 36 4.66 12.38 2.99
CA THR A 36 4.96 11.41 4.07
C THR A 36 4.22 10.08 3.86
N ASP A 37 4.69 9.00 4.51
CA ASP A 37 4.03 7.68 4.44
C ASP A 37 2.56 7.74 4.91
N GLY A 38 2.27 8.52 5.96
CA GLY A 38 0.91 8.72 6.46
C GLY A 38 0.01 9.47 5.48
N GLU A 39 0.50 10.56 4.88
CA GLU A 39 -0.25 11.30 3.85
C GLU A 39 -0.49 10.43 2.61
N TYR A 40 0.51 9.63 2.24
CA TYR A 40 0.41 8.69 1.13
C TYR A 40 -0.74 7.70 1.37
N MET A 41 -0.78 7.07 2.55
CA MET A 41 -1.84 6.12 2.90
C MET A 41 -3.23 6.76 2.82
N GLN A 42 -3.40 7.99 3.31
CA GLN A 42 -4.68 8.72 3.27
C GLN A 42 -5.12 9.01 1.83
N ARG A 43 -4.20 9.53 1.00
CA ARG A 43 -4.48 9.86 -0.41
C ARG A 43 -4.71 8.61 -1.25
N PHE A 44 -3.95 7.55 -1.00
CA PHE A 44 -4.16 6.25 -1.62
C PHE A 44 -5.55 5.72 -1.27
N ALA A 45 -5.92 5.67 0.00
CA ALA A 45 -7.22 5.16 0.44
C ALA A 45 -8.38 5.94 -0.16
N ALA A 46 -8.28 7.27 -0.26
CA ALA A 46 -9.28 8.10 -0.92
C ALA A 46 -9.45 7.73 -2.41
N ARG A 47 -8.35 7.68 -3.17
CA ARG A 47 -8.39 7.28 -4.59
C ARG A 47 -8.86 5.85 -4.79
N TYR A 48 -8.45 4.95 -3.91
CA TYR A 48 -8.83 3.54 -3.95
C TYR A 48 -10.32 3.38 -3.70
N ASN A 49 -10.88 4.15 -2.77
CA ASN A 49 -12.33 4.21 -2.55
C ASN A 49 -13.08 4.78 -3.75
N GLU A 50 -12.61 5.88 -4.34
CA GLU A 50 -13.23 6.48 -5.53
C GLU A 50 -13.26 5.53 -6.73
N SER A 51 -12.22 4.70 -6.89
CA SER A 51 -12.06 3.80 -8.04
C SER A 51 -12.64 2.40 -7.84
N HIS A 52 -12.58 1.85 -6.62
CA HIS A 52 -12.96 0.46 -6.31
C HIS A 52 -14.13 0.35 -5.31
N GLY A 53 -14.55 1.46 -4.68
CA GLY A 53 -15.60 1.45 -3.65
C GLY A 53 -15.17 0.83 -2.31
N VAL A 54 -13.87 0.64 -2.10
CA VAL A 54 -13.31 -0.05 -0.92
C VAL A 54 -12.73 0.95 0.05
N THR A 55 -13.05 0.80 1.34
CA THR A 55 -12.45 1.61 2.42
C THR A 55 -11.22 0.89 2.95
N VAL A 56 -10.06 1.55 2.88
CA VAL A 56 -8.78 1.04 3.39
C VAL A 56 -8.40 1.80 4.66
N SER A 57 -8.05 1.08 5.73
CA SER A 57 -7.63 1.66 7.00
C SER A 57 -6.28 2.34 6.89
N THR A 58 -6.16 3.52 7.51
CA THR A 58 -4.93 4.35 7.42
C THR A 58 -4.33 4.69 8.79
N GLY A 59 -4.77 4.00 9.85
CA GLY A 59 -4.29 4.20 11.22
C GLY A 59 -2.87 3.68 11.46
N THR A 60 -2.52 2.53 10.87
CA THR A 60 -1.15 1.99 10.86
C THR A 60 -0.83 1.31 9.53
N PRO A 61 0.46 1.19 9.15
CA PRO A 61 0.87 0.47 7.95
C PRO A 61 0.39 -0.99 7.90
N GLU A 62 0.33 -1.69 9.04
CA GLU A 62 -0.14 -3.08 9.11
C GLU A 62 -1.62 -3.17 8.75
N GLN A 63 -2.44 -2.25 9.26
CA GLN A 63 -3.87 -2.25 9.03
C GLN A 63 -4.19 -1.90 7.57
N PHE A 64 -3.42 -0.95 7.01
CA PHE A 64 -3.47 -0.61 5.60
C PHE A 64 -3.14 -1.81 4.71
N MET A 65 -2.02 -2.48 4.94
CA MET A 65 -1.63 -3.66 4.18
C MET A 65 -2.63 -4.81 4.33
N ALA A 66 -3.15 -5.05 5.53
CA ALA A 66 -4.13 -6.10 5.78
C ALA A 66 -5.40 -5.90 4.94
N ASP A 67 -5.90 -4.66 4.84
CA ASP A 67 -7.05 -4.33 3.99
C ASP A 67 -6.72 -4.51 2.50
N LEU A 68 -5.53 -4.12 2.05
CA LEU A 68 -5.10 -4.34 0.66
C LEU A 68 -4.97 -5.83 0.30
N ILE A 69 -4.52 -6.67 1.24
CA ILE A 69 -4.45 -8.13 1.07
C ILE A 69 -5.85 -8.71 1.01
N LYS A 70 -6.72 -8.30 1.94
CA LYS A 70 -8.11 -8.76 2.02
C LYS A 70 -8.90 -8.46 0.75
N ASP A 71 -8.69 -7.28 0.18
CA ASP A 71 -9.36 -6.85 -1.05
C ASP A 71 -8.73 -7.45 -2.32
N GLY A 72 -7.51 -7.97 -2.22
CA GLY A 72 -6.80 -8.61 -3.33
C GLY A 72 -5.93 -7.66 -4.17
N TYR A 73 -5.77 -6.40 -3.72
CA TYR A 73 -4.78 -5.49 -4.29
C TYR A 73 -3.34 -5.98 -4.06
N LEU A 74 -3.10 -6.64 -2.93
CA LEU A 74 -1.79 -7.13 -2.51
C LEU A 74 -1.80 -8.65 -2.31
N LYS A 75 -0.77 -9.34 -2.78
CA LYS A 75 -0.55 -10.77 -2.49
C LYS A 75 0.84 -10.97 -1.91
N GLU A 76 0.92 -11.62 -0.76
CA GLU A 76 2.18 -12.11 -0.20
C GLU A 76 2.59 -13.41 -0.92
N GLN A 77 3.87 -13.51 -1.30
CA GLN A 77 4.47 -14.70 -1.94
C GLN A 77 5.21 -15.59 -0.96
#